data_AF-A0A9E1SJX2-F1
#
_entry.id   AF-A0A9E1SJX2-F1
#
_cell.length_a   1.000
_cell.length_b   1.000
_cell.length_c   1.000
_cell.angle_alpha   90.00
_cell.angle_beta   90.00
_cell.angle_gamma   90.00
#
_symmetry.space_group_name_H-M   'P 1'
#
loop_
_entity.id
_entity.type
_entity.pdbx_description
1 polymer ?
#
loop_
_entity_poly.entity_id
_entity_poly.type
_entity_poly.pdbx_seq_one_letter_code
_entity_poly.pdbx_strand_id
1 'polypeptide(L)' 'WNRGQQAFTVKIAERIAQMVFVPVVQADFEIVTDFQQSDRGTGGFGHTGRR' A
#
# COMPACT_ATOMS: atom_id res chain seq x y z
N TRP A 1 14.21 -6.86 -3.48
CA TRP A 1 15.05 -5.94 -2.68
C TRP A 1 15.59 -6.70 -1.49
N ASN A 2 16.90 -6.91 -1.41
CA ASN A 2 17.52 -7.51 -0.24
C ASN A 2 17.68 -6.44 0.85
N ARG A 3 16.91 -6.54 1.95
CA ARG A 3 17.00 -5.63 3.12
C ARG A 3 18.03 -6.11 4.17
N GLY A 4 18.68 -7.25 3.95
CA GLY A 4 19.68 -7.81 4.85
C GLY A 4 21.08 -7.24 4.60
N GLN A 5 22.03 -7.64 5.45
CA GLN A 5 23.43 -7.20 5.38
C GLN A 5 24.34 -8.15 4.58
N GLN A 6 23.82 -9.30 4.15
CA GLN A 6 24.57 -10.33 3.43
C GLN A 6 24.11 -10.40 1.97
N ALA A 7 25.03 -10.77 1.08
CA ALA A 7 24.72 -10.99 -0.33
C ALA A 7 23.71 -12.14 -0.50
N PHE A 8 22.79 -11.98 -1.46
CA PHE A 8 21.80 -13.01 -1.82
C PHE A 8 21.91 -13.29 -3.31
N THR A 9 22.20 -14.55 -3.67
CA THR A 9 22.29 -14.99 -5.07
C THR A 9 20.97 -15.63 -5.48
N VAL A 10 20.30 -15.03 -6.46
CA VAL A 10 19.14 -15.64 -7.13
C VAL A 10 19.65 -16.57 -8.22
N LYS A 11 19.20 -17.83 -8.21
CA LYS A 11 19.52 -18.80 -9.26
C LYS A 11 18.58 -18.66 -10.46
N ILE A 12 19.02 -19.15 -11.61
CA ILE A 12 18.17 -19.26 -12.80
C ILE A 12 16.93 -20.10 -12.45
N ALA A 13 15.75 -19.62 -12.83
CA ALA A 13 14.44 -20.22 -12.57
C ALA A 13 14.00 -20.29 -11.09
N GLU A 14 14.70 -19.60 -10.18
CA GLU A 14 14.26 -19.47 -8.80
C GLU A 14 12.98 -18.59 -8.70
N ARG A 15 11.99 -19.06 -7.95
CA ARG A 15 10.74 -18.31 -7.72
C ARG A 15 10.99 -17.20 -6.70
N ILE A 16 11.13 -15.96 -7.16
CA ILE A 16 11.48 -14.80 -6.32
C ILE A 16 10.35 -13.79 -6.10
N ALA A 17 9.19 -14.01 -6.72
CA ALA A 17 8.01 -13.16 -6.60
C ALA A 17 6.76 -13.93 -7.07
N GLN A 18 5.60 -13.29 -6.96
CA GLN A 18 4.32 -13.81 -7.45
C GLN A 18 3.49 -12.70 -8.11
N MET A 19 2.56 -13.09 -8.97
CA MET A 19 1.63 -12.19 -9.67
C MET A 19 0.21 -12.40 -9.14
N VAL A 20 -0.52 -11.30 -8.96
CA VAL A 20 -1.93 -11.31 -8.55
C VAL A 20 -2.71 -10.42 -9.51
N PHE A 21 -3.88 -10.89 -9.94
CA PHE A 21 -4.80 -10.12 -10.79
C PHE A 21 -5.88 -9.50 -9.91
N VAL A 22 -5.98 -8.17 -9.94
CA VAL A 22 -7.02 -7.42 -9.22
C VAL A 22 -7.67 -6.40 -10.17
N PRO A 23 -8.99 -6.21 -10.10
CA PRO A 23 -9.65 -5.16 -10.87
C PRO A 23 -9.18 -3.79 -10.37
N VAL A 24 -9.10 -2.82 -11.29
CA VAL A 24 -8.80 -1.43 -10.99
C VAL A 24 -9.93 -0.53 -11.47
N VAL A 25 -10.21 0.52 -10.71
CA VAL A 25 -11.16 1.58 -11.09
C VAL A 25 -10.34 2.82 -11.44
N GLN A 26 -10.66 3.44 -12.57
CA GLN A 26 -10.14 4.77 -12.93
C GLN A 26 -11.08 5.82 -12.34
N ALA A 27 -10.52 6.71 -11.52
CA ALA A 27 -11.28 7.77 -10.87
C ALA A 27 -11.11 9.08 -11.62
N ASP A 28 -12.19 9.85 -11.69
CA ASP A 28 -12.19 11.25 -12.09
C ASP A 28 -12.23 12.13 -10.83
N PHE A 29 -11.42 13.18 -10.80
CA PHE A 29 -11.44 14.12 -9.68
C PHE A 29 -12.60 15.11 -9.81
N GLU A 30 -13.40 15.21 -8.76
CA GLU A 30 -14.43 16.24 -8.60
C GLU A 30 -13.96 17.27 -7.56
N ILE A 31 -13.95 18.55 -7.92
CA ILE A 31 -13.54 19.64 -7.02
C ILE A 31 -14.74 20.05 -6.17
N VAL A 32 -14.58 19.99 -4.85
CA VAL A 32 -15.60 20.40 -3.85
C VAL A 32 -15.03 21.46 -2.91
N THR A 33 -15.90 22.25 -2.28
CA THR A 33 -15.47 23.28 -1.32
C THR A 33 -15.11 22.73 0.04
N ASP A 34 -15.72 21.61 0.45
CA ASP A 34 -15.46 20.96 1.75
C ASP A 34 -15.81 19.45 1.70
N PHE A 35 -15.26 18.67 2.63
CA PHE A 35 -15.55 17.24 2.77
C PHE A 35 -16.60 16.95 3.84
N GLN A 36 -17.47 15.96 3.60
CA GLN A 36 -18.36 15.46 4.65
C GLN A 36 -17.53 14.80 5.78
N GLN A 37 -17.82 15.17 7.03
CA GLN A 37 -17.14 14.59 8.18
C GLN A 37 -17.49 13.10 8.34
N SER A 38 -16.49 12.31 8.75
CA SER A 38 -16.63 10.90 9.12
C SER A 38 -15.99 10.66 10.48
N ASP A 39 -16.34 9.56 11.14
CA ASP A 39 -15.77 9.17 12.44
C ASP A 39 -14.23 9.09 12.43
N ARG A 40 -13.64 8.76 11.28
CA ARG A 40 -12.18 8.71 11.12
C ARG A 40 -11.56 10.11 10.96
N GLY A 41 -12.27 11.03 10.30
CA GLY A 41 -11.77 12.38 9.99
C GLY A 41 -10.38 12.35 9.35
N THR A 42 -9.45 13.14 9.90
CA THR A 42 -8.06 13.24 9.44
C THR A 42 -7.14 12.14 9.98
N GLY A 43 -7.68 11.12 10.66
CA GLY A 43 -6.92 10.06 11.33
C GLY A 43 -6.07 9.18 10.39
N GLY A 44 -4.75 9.19 10.61
CA GLY A 44 -3.75 8.38 9.89
C GLY A 44 -2.66 7.84 10.81
N PHE A 45 -1.67 7.13 10.27
CA PHE A 45 -0.42 6.74 10.97
C PHE A 45 -0.60 6.14 12.38
N GLY A 46 -1.49 5.15 12.52
CA GLY A 46 -1.71 4.51 13.82
C GLY A 46 -2.54 5.35 14.79
N HIS A 47 -3.45 6.21 14.29
CA HIS A 47 -4.37 7.02 15.11
C HIS A 47 -5.21 6.21 16.11
N THR A 48 -5.39 4.91 15.90
CA THR A 48 -6.07 3.99 16.83
C THR A 48 -5.20 3.51 17.98
N GLY A 49 -3.92 3.91 18.00
CA GLY A 49 -2.93 3.50 18.99
C GLY A 49 -2.42 2.07 18.82
N ARG A 50 -1.56 1.67 19.75
CA ARG A 50 -1.13 0.30 20.02
C ARG A 50 -1.50 -0.01 21.47
N ARG A 51 -1.94 -1.22 21.77
CA ARG A 51 -2.14 -1.69 23.16
C ARG A 51 -0.82 -2.11 23.77
#